data_AF-A0A0N8HJ84-F1
#
_entry.id   AF-A0A0N8HJ84-F1
#
_cell.length_a   1.000
_cell.length_b   1.000
_cell.length_c   1.000
_cell.angle_alpha   90.00
_cell.angle_beta   90.00
_cell.angle_gamma   90.00
#
_symmetry.space_group_name_H-M   'P 1'
#
loop_
_entity.id
_entity.type
_entity.pdbx_description
1 polymer ?
#
loop_
_entity_poly.entity_id
_entity_poly.type
_entity_poly.pdbx_seq_one_letter_code
_entity_poly.pdbx_strand_id
1 'polypeptide(L)'
;MPATRTPSSARERIHLWWDLFIIVLVIANLALLLFDSLFLIPPLNTAFEAVTPGLHAAYEQNIHANFLSIDLAFVAVFLLDVLAGWAVAIAERRYHRWFFYPFVHWYDVLGCIPLSGFRLLRVLRVISLLFRLQRLGLIDVRCWYLYGVAAKYLDILLEELTDRISLRMLDNVQQQLRDSDDLSSSVIERVVEPRKQALIQEISLRLETMAGDIYTQNRDDTLRYVRGLVSRTLAESPELQRVSRLPMGTQLTKGLESSLSDLACHLVDEALVGLRSKEFSALVGHLAESGFDAWARTDPRTEQITEQVLIDMLELLKERIAVKSWQKKYE
;
A
#
# COMPACT_ATOMS: atom_id res chain seq x y z
N MET A 1 9.45 -12.52 61.79
CA MET A 1 8.31 -13.47 61.70
C MET A 1 7.95 -13.62 60.22
N PRO A 2 8.10 -14.80 59.61
CA PRO A 2 7.76 -15.00 58.20
C PRO A 2 6.25 -15.26 58.06
N ALA A 3 5.65 -14.60 57.07
CA ALA A 3 4.24 -14.73 56.74
C ALA A 3 3.90 -16.19 56.37
N THR A 4 2.87 -16.70 57.03
CA THR A 4 2.25 -18.00 56.81
C THR A 4 1.75 -18.12 55.36
N ARG A 5 2.30 -19.08 54.61
CA ARG A 5 1.72 -19.55 53.35
C ARG A 5 0.32 -20.10 53.66
N THR A 6 -0.70 -19.47 53.09
CA THR A 6 -2.06 -20.00 53.09
C THR A 6 -2.09 -21.34 52.33
N PRO A 7 -2.84 -22.34 52.80
CA PRO A 7 -2.95 -23.62 52.11
C PRO A 7 -3.72 -23.41 50.80
N SER A 8 -3.10 -23.77 49.67
CA SER A 8 -3.78 -23.81 48.38
C SER A 8 -5.03 -24.70 48.50
N SER A 9 -6.17 -24.13 48.09
CA SER A 9 -7.46 -24.79 48.23
C SER A 9 -7.43 -26.13 47.49
N ALA A 10 -8.16 -27.14 47.97
CA ALA A 10 -8.22 -28.45 47.30
C ALA A 10 -8.59 -28.34 45.80
N ARG A 11 -9.35 -27.30 45.43
CA ARG A 11 -9.68 -26.97 44.04
C ARG A 11 -8.47 -26.60 43.20
N GLU A 12 -7.55 -25.75 43.68
CA GLU A 12 -6.34 -25.39 42.93
C GLU A 12 -5.45 -26.60 42.65
N ARG A 13 -5.33 -27.52 43.62
CA ARG A 13 -4.59 -28.78 43.42
C ARG A 13 -5.26 -29.69 42.39
N ILE A 14 -6.59 -29.77 42.40
CA ILE A 14 -7.34 -30.56 41.41
C ILE A 14 -7.17 -29.96 40.00
N HIS A 15 -7.23 -28.64 39.86
CA HIS A 15 -6.99 -27.98 38.57
C HIS A 15 -5.57 -28.24 38.05
N LEU A 16 -4.54 -28.13 38.90
CA LEU A 16 -3.16 -28.40 38.51
C LEU A 16 -2.95 -29.86 38.07
N TRP A 17 -3.54 -30.82 38.78
CA TRP A 17 -3.47 -32.23 38.39
C TRP A 17 -4.21 -32.51 37.08
N TRP A 18 -5.35 -31.86 36.87
CA TRP A 18 -6.09 -31.95 35.62
C TRP A 18 -5.29 -31.39 34.44
N ASP A 19 -4.69 -30.21 34.60
CA ASP A 19 -3.86 -29.58 33.57
C ASP A 19 -2.64 -30.45 33.23
N LEU A 20 -1.99 -31.02 34.25
CA LEU A 20 -0.87 -31.96 34.05
C LEU A 20 -1.32 -33.22 33.31
N PHE A 21 -2.48 -33.77 33.68
CA PHE A 21 -3.05 -34.93 33.01
C PHE A 21 -3.31 -34.65 31.53
N ILE A 22 -3.93 -33.51 31.21
CA ILE A 22 -4.19 -33.09 29.83
C ILE A 22 -2.89 -32.88 29.06
N ILE A 23 -1.87 -32.27 29.67
CA ILE A 23 -0.54 -32.10 29.06
C ILE A 23 0.07 -33.46 28.69
N VAL A 24 0.09 -34.40 29.63
CA VAL A 24 0.62 -35.76 29.39
C VAL A 24 -0.17 -36.44 28.28
N LEU A 25 -1.50 -36.28 28.28
CA LEU A 25 -2.37 -36.83 27.26
C LEU A 25 -2.09 -36.24 25.87
N VAL A 26 -1.86 -34.93 25.77
CA VAL A 26 -1.49 -34.23 24.53
C VAL A 26 -0.14 -34.70 24.02
N ILE A 27 0.87 -34.83 24.88
CA ILE A 27 2.20 -35.31 24.50
C ILE A 27 2.12 -36.77 24.03
N ALA A 28 1.39 -37.63 24.75
CA ALA A 28 1.21 -39.02 24.37
C ALA A 28 0.45 -39.16 23.03
N ASN A 29 -0.61 -38.38 22.82
CA ASN A 29 -1.36 -38.39 21.56
C ASN A 29 -0.53 -37.85 20.40
N LEU A 30 0.25 -36.78 20.61
CA LEU A 30 1.16 -36.23 19.61
C LEU A 30 2.26 -37.23 19.24
N ALA A 31 2.86 -37.90 20.23
CA ALA A 31 3.84 -38.95 19.98
C ALA A 31 3.23 -40.10 19.17
N LEU A 32 2.05 -40.58 19.56
CA LEU A 32 1.33 -41.65 18.85
C LEU A 32 0.98 -41.26 17.41
N LEU A 33 0.58 -40.01 17.15
CA LEU A 33 0.35 -39.48 15.81
C LEU A 33 1.64 -39.37 14.98
N LEU A 34 2.75 -38.93 15.60
CA LEU A 34 4.05 -38.82 14.92
C LEU A 34 4.61 -40.20 14.56
N PHE A 35 4.52 -41.18 15.48
CA PHE A 35 4.94 -42.55 15.21
C PHE A 35 4.11 -43.16 14.08
N ASP A 36 2.78 -43.07 14.14
CA ASP A 36 1.92 -43.58 13.06
C ASP A 36 2.22 -42.90 11.71
N SER A 37 2.47 -41.59 11.70
CA SER A 37 2.90 -40.87 10.49
C SER A 37 4.23 -41.39 9.92
N LEU A 38 5.12 -41.94 10.75
CA LEU A 38 6.40 -42.51 10.31
C LEU A 38 6.20 -43.85 9.60
N PHE A 39 5.28 -44.69 10.10
CA PHE A 39 4.89 -45.96 9.47
C PHE A 39 4.15 -45.77 8.14
N LEU A 40 3.43 -44.66 7.99
CA LEU A 40 2.72 -44.30 6.75
C LEU A 40 3.62 -43.91 5.58
N ILE A 41 4.88 -43.55 5.84
CA ILE A 41 5.84 -43.12 4.81
C ILE A 41 6.69 -44.33 4.40
N PRO A 42 6.51 -44.90 3.18
CA PRO A 42 7.16 -46.16 2.77
C PRO A 42 8.68 -46.21 2.96
N PRO A 43 9.49 -45.19 2.60
CA PRO A 43 10.94 -45.24 2.80
C PRO A 43 11.39 -45.13 4.26
N LEU A 44 10.56 -44.55 5.14
CA LEU A 44 10.86 -44.46 6.57
C LEU A 44 10.44 -45.74 7.30
N ASN A 45 9.34 -46.37 6.86
CA ASN A 45 8.89 -47.65 7.36
C ASN A 45 9.94 -48.76 7.13
N THR A 46 10.50 -48.85 5.92
CA THR A 46 11.54 -49.85 5.60
C THR A 46 12.84 -49.61 6.35
N ALA A 47 13.22 -48.34 6.58
CA ALA A 47 14.36 -48.00 7.44
C ALA A 47 14.12 -48.38 8.90
N PHE A 48 12.89 -48.22 9.41
CA PHE A 48 12.52 -48.57 10.78
C PHE A 48 12.49 -50.10 10.99
N GLU A 49 11.99 -50.84 10.00
CA GLU A 49 12.02 -52.31 9.97
C GLU A 49 13.46 -52.84 10.00
N ALA A 50 14.37 -52.22 9.26
CA ALA A 50 15.78 -52.60 9.20
C ALA A 50 16.55 -52.37 10.52
N VAL A 51 16.17 -51.34 11.29
CA VAL A 51 16.87 -50.97 12.54
C VAL A 51 16.30 -51.72 13.75
N THR A 52 14.99 -51.91 13.83
CA THR A 52 14.32 -52.49 15.01
C THR A 52 13.12 -53.37 14.65
N PRO A 53 13.36 -54.59 14.10
CA PRO A 53 12.29 -55.46 13.61
C PRO A 53 11.33 -55.95 14.72
N GLY A 54 11.81 -56.10 15.95
CA GLY A 54 10.97 -56.52 17.09
C GLY A 54 9.98 -55.46 17.58
N LEU A 55 10.34 -54.17 17.49
CA LEU A 55 9.45 -53.05 17.85
C LEU A 55 8.46 -52.76 16.71
N HIS A 56 8.89 -52.94 15.47
CA HIS A 56 8.04 -52.81 14.28
C HIS A 56 6.87 -53.81 14.32
N ALA A 57 7.15 -55.10 14.51
CA ALA A 57 6.12 -56.14 14.58
C ALA A 57 5.15 -55.97 15.78
N ALA A 58 5.67 -55.56 16.94
CA ALA A 58 4.85 -55.31 18.13
C ALA A 58 3.91 -54.09 17.96
N TYR A 59 4.35 -53.06 17.24
CA TYR A 59 3.57 -51.85 16.96
C TYR A 59 2.49 -52.10 15.90
N GLU A 60 2.84 -52.82 14.82
CA GLU A 60 1.92 -53.16 13.74
C GLU A 60 0.74 -54.02 14.26
N GLN A 61 1.03 -55.03 15.08
CA GLN A 61 0.00 -55.92 15.62
C GLN A 61 -0.91 -55.28 16.68
N ASN A 62 -0.37 -54.46 17.58
CA ASN A 62 -1.13 -54.00 18.74
C ASN A 62 -1.67 -52.58 18.60
N ILE A 63 -0.89 -51.67 18.00
CA ILE A 63 -1.16 -50.24 18.02
C ILE A 63 -1.76 -49.79 16.70
N HIS A 64 -1.23 -50.22 15.55
CA HIS A 64 -1.76 -49.82 14.24
C HIS A 64 -3.16 -50.41 13.98
N ALA A 65 -3.38 -51.67 14.36
CA ALA A 65 -4.68 -52.34 14.21
C ALA A 65 -5.81 -51.68 15.03
N ASN A 66 -5.50 -51.15 16.22
CA ASN A 66 -6.46 -50.50 17.13
C ASN A 66 -6.34 -48.98 17.16
N PHE A 67 -5.57 -48.40 16.23
CA PHE A 67 -5.22 -46.98 16.22
C PHE A 67 -6.47 -46.09 16.24
N LEU A 68 -7.49 -46.45 15.46
CA LEU A 68 -8.74 -45.71 15.37
C LEU A 68 -9.49 -45.68 16.71
N SER A 69 -9.51 -46.79 17.44
CA SER A 69 -10.17 -46.87 18.76
C SER A 69 -9.41 -46.08 19.83
N ILE A 70 -8.08 -46.17 19.82
CA ILE A 70 -7.21 -45.44 20.74
C ILE A 70 -7.30 -43.93 20.47
N ASP A 71 -7.24 -43.53 19.20
CA ASP A 71 -7.37 -42.13 18.80
C ASP A 71 -8.74 -41.55 19.15
N LEU A 72 -9.83 -42.32 18.94
CA LEU A 72 -11.18 -41.92 19.31
C LEU A 72 -11.33 -41.74 20.84
N ALA A 73 -10.64 -42.55 21.64
CA ALA A 73 -10.61 -42.38 23.10
C ALA A 73 -9.92 -41.06 23.47
N PHE A 74 -8.78 -40.73 22.86
CA PHE A 74 -8.12 -39.43 23.04
C PHE A 74 -9.03 -38.27 22.61
N VAL A 75 -9.71 -38.38 21.46
CA VAL A 75 -10.69 -37.39 20.99
C VAL A 75 -11.80 -37.19 22.02
N ALA A 76 -12.36 -38.27 22.55
CA ALA A 76 -13.45 -38.18 23.51
C ALA A 76 -13.01 -37.44 24.78
N VAL A 77 -11.81 -37.72 25.29
CA VAL A 77 -11.25 -37.02 26.46
C VAL A 77 -11.01 -35.54 26.17
N PHE A 78 -10.42 -35.18 25.02
CA PHE A 78 -10.21 -33.78 24.64
C PHE A 78 -11.51 -33.02 24.38
N LEU A 79 -12.49 -33.68 23.78
CA LEU A 79 -13.82 -33.10 23.57
C LEU A 79 -14.47 -32.80 24.93
N LEU A 80 -14.41 -33.73 25.87
CA LEU A 80 -14.92 -33.52 27.23
C LEU A 80 -14.18 -32.39 27.95
N ASP A 81 -12.85 -32.29 27.81
CA ASP A 81 -12.04 -31.20 28.36
C ASP A 81 -12.48 -29.83 27.80
N VAL A 82 -12.67 -29.73 26.48
CA VAL A 82 -13.14 -28.50 25.82
C VAL A 82 -14.57 -28.14 26.26
N LEU A 83 -15.47 -29.13 26.35
CA LEU A 83 -16.84 -28.93 26.82
C LEU A 83 -16.89 -28.53 28.30
N ALA A 84 -16.04 -29.12 29.15
CA ALA A 84 -15.93 -28.75 30.55
C ALA A 84 -15.40 -27.32 30.72
N GLY A 85 -14.34 -26.96 29.99
CA GLY A 85 -13.83 -25.59 29.95
C GLY A 85 -14.87 -24.59 29.45
N TRP A 86 -15.67 -24.98 28.44
CA TRP A 86 -16.78 -24.17 27.95
C TRP A 86 -17.87 -23.97 28.99
N ALA A 87 -18.27 -25.05 29.69
CA ALA A 87 -19.26 -25.00 30.76
C ALA A 87 -18.82 -24.11 31.93
N VAL A 88 -17.54 -24.19 32.33
CA VAL A 88 -16.95 -23.30 33.35
C VAL A 88 -16.93 -21.85 32.87
N ALA A 89 -16.56 -21.60 31.62
CA ALA A 89 -16.55 -20.24 31.06
C ALA A 89 -17.95 -19.61 30.96
N ILE A 90 -18.98 -20.43 30.72
CA ILE A 90 -20.39 -20.00 30.78
C ILE A 90 -20.79 -19.68 32.22
N ALA A 91 -20.43 -20.53 33.18
CA ALA A 91 -20.74 -20.34 34.61
C ALA A 91 -20.07 -19.08 35.18
N GLU A 92 -18.82 -18.80 34.81
CA GLU A 92 -18.05 -17.63 35.26
C GLU A 92 -18.33 -16.36 34.45
N ARG A 93 -19.17 -16.41 33.40
CA ARG A 93 -19.51 -15.28 32.50
C ARG A 93 -18.28 -14.53 31.97
N ARG A 94 -17.18 -15.24 31.67
CA ARG A 94 -15.92 -14.62 31.19
C ARG A 94 -16.04 -13.95 29.81
N TYR A 95 -17.07 -14.28 29.04
CA TYR A 95 -17.30 -13.71 27.71
C TYR A 95 -18.70 -13.08 27.62
N HIS A 96 -18.80 -11.96 26.90
CA HIS A 96 -20.06 -11.24 26.69
C HIS A 96 -21.15 -12.12 26.05
N ARG A 97 -20.77 -13.15 25.29
CA ARG A 97 -21.69 -14.13 24.70
C ARG A 97 -21.05 -15.53 24.70
N TRP A 98 -21.81 -16.52 25.14
CA TRP A 98 -21.38 -17.93 25.27
C TRP A 98 -20.88 -18.55 23.95
N PHE A 99 -21.35 -18.05 22.81
CA PHE A 99 -20.98 -18.52 21.46
C PHE A 99 -19.55 -18.12 21.04
N PHE A 100 -18.87 -17.18 21.72
CA PHE A 100 -17.51 -16.79 21.34
C PHE A 100 -16.44 -17.83 21.73
N TYR A 101 -16.72 -18.69 22.72
CA TYR A 101 -15.73 -19.61 23.26
C TYR A 101 -15.16 -20.60 22.21
N PRO A 102 -15.98 -21.25 21.35
CA PRO A 102 -15.49 -22.08 20.26
C PRO A 102 -14.67 -21.33 19.19
N PHE A 103 -14.93 -20.03 18.96
CA PHE A 103 -14.15 -19.24 17.99
C PHE A 103 -12.80 -18.82 18.54
N VAL A 104 -12.71 -18.55 19.85
CA VAL A 104 -11.43 -18.27 20.51
C VAL A 104 -10.58 -19.55 20.58
N HIS A 105 -11.23 -20.69 20.81
CA HIS A 105 -10.59 -22.01 20.92
C HIS A 105 -10.78 -22.85 19.66
N TRP A 106 -10.85 -22.20 18.48
CA TRP A 106 -11.15 -22.88 17.22
C TRP A 106 -10.18 -24.02 16.90
N TYR A 107 -8.91 -23.88 17.29
CA TYR A 107 -7.89 -24.91 17.15
C TYR A 107 -8.19 -26.14 18.03
N ASP A 108 -8.66 -25.95 19.27
CA ASP A 108 -9.03 -27.04 20.16
C ASP A 108 -10.27 -27.78 19.64
N VAL A 109 -11.23 -27.03 19.12
CA VAL A 109 -12.44 -27.58 18.49
C VAL A 109 -12.08 -28.38 17.24
N LEU A 110 -11.24 -27.85 16.35
CA LEU A 110 -10.77 -28.56 15.15
C LEU A 110 -9.95 -29.81 15.50
N GLY A 111 -9.15 -29.77 16.55
CA GLY A 111 -8.38 -30.91 17.03
C GLY A 111 -9.23 -32.06 17.58
N CYS A 112 -10.48 -31.78 17.99
CA CYS A 112 -11.42 -32.76 18.52
C CYS A 112 -12.30 -33.43 17.45
N ILE A 113 -12.16 -33.10 16.15
CA ILE A 113 -12.99 -33.71 15.11
C ILE A 113 -12.37 -35.05 14.69
N PRO A 114 -13.06 -36.20 14.89
CA PRO A 114 -12.57 -37.50 14.45
C PRO A 114 -12.72 -37.61 12.93
N LEU A 115 -11.68 -37.21 12.19
CA LEU A 115 -11.65 -37.23 10.73
C LEU A 115 -11.10 -38.58 10.24
N SER A 116 -11.83 -39.66 10.59
CA SER A 116 -11.42 -41.06 10.36
C SER A 116 -11.18 -41.43 8.88
N GLY A 117 -11.67 -40.62 7.93
CA GLY A 117 -11.60 -40.91 6.49
C GLY A 117 -10.41 -40.31 5.72
N PHE A 118 -9.73 -39.28 6.25
CA PHE A 118 -8.73 -38.54 5.47
C PHE A 118 -7.38 -38.46 6.17
N ARG A 119 -6.36 -39.11 5.56
CA ARG A 119 -4.98 -39.15 6.08
C ARG A 119 -4.36 -37.75 6.23
N LEU A 120 -4.61 -36.85 5.27
CA LEU A 120 -4.10 -35.48 5.29
C LEU A 120 -4.68 -34.65 6.45
N LEU A 121 -5.90 -34.96 6.91
CA LEU A 121 -6.53 -34.23 8.01
C LEU A 121 -5.91 -34.57 9.38
N ARG A 122 -5.11 -35.64 9.49
CA ARG A 122 -4.30 -35.91 10.69
C ARG A 122 -3.26 -34.82 10.93
N VAL A 123 -2.75 -34.20 9.86
CA VAL A 123 -1.79 -33.09 9.94
C VAL A 123 -2.41 -31.87 10.61
N LEU A 124 -3.69 -31.58 10.35
CA LEU A 124 -4.42 -30.50 11.03
C LEU A 124 -4.44 -30.73 12.55
N ARG A 125 -4.61 -31.99 12.98
CA ARG A 125 -4.61 -32.34 14.40
C ARG A 125 -3.22 -32.25 15.04
N VAL A 126 -2.18 -32.67 14.31
CA VAL A 126 -0.79 -32.45 14.74
C VAL A 126 -0.54 -30.95 14.93
N ILE A 127 -0.98 -30.11 13.98
CA ILE A 127 -0.86 -28.65 14.08
C ILE A 127 -1.66 -28.10 15.28
N SER A 128 -2.90 -28.55 15.49
CA SER A 128 -3.73 -28.08 16.62
C SER A 128 -3.14 -28.47 17.98
N LEU A 129 -2.63 -29.70 18.12
CA LEU A 129 -1.99 -30.17 19.36
C LEU A 129 -0.66 -29.47 19.59
N LEU A 130 0.12 -29.25 18.53
CA LEU A 130 1.36 -28.49 18.60
C LEU A 130 1.11 -27.05 19.04
N PHE A 131 0.07 -26.41 18.51
CA PHE A 131 -0.34 -25.06 18.92
C PHE A 131 -0.85 -25.04 20.38
N ARG A 132 -1.62 -26.05 20.81
CA ARG A 132 -2.01 -26.22 22.21
C ARG A 132 -0.77 -26.34 23.12
N LEU A 133 0.23 -27.12 22.71
CA LEU A 133 1.47 -27.31 23.46
C LEU A 133 2.31 -26.03 23.52
N GLN A 134 2.30 -25.22 22.46
CA GLN A 134 2.90 -23.89 22.43
C GLN A 134 2.20 -22.91 23.38
N ARG A 135 0.86 -22.91 23.41
CA ARG A 135 0.08 -22.08 24.36
C ARG A 135 0.36 -22.45 25.82
N LEU A 136 0.61 -23.73 26.09
CA LEU A 136 0.99 -24.23 27.41
C LEU A 136 2.44 -23.88 27.78
N GLY A 137 3.20 -23.21 26.89
CA GLY A 137 4.57 -22.77 27.14
C GLY A 137 5.61 -23.89 27.11
N LEU A 138 5.24 -25.09 26.64
CA LEU A 138 6.11 -26.27 26.63
C LEU A 138 7.02 -26.33 25.39
N ILE A 139 6.59 -25.76 24.27
CA ILE A 139 7.35 -25.74 23.00
C ILE A 139 7.21 -24.37 22.33
N ASP A 140 8.32 -23.77 21.89
CA ASP A 140 8.27 -22.60 21.00
C ASP A 140 8.52 -23.00 19.54
N VAL A 141 7.43 -23.11 18.79
CA VAL A 141 7.44 -23.46 17.37
C VAL A 141 8.00 -22.32 16.51
N ARG A 142 8.00 -21.07 17.02
CA ARG A 142 8.47 -19.90 16.24
C ARG A 142 9.97 -19.92 16.02
N CYS A 143 10.73 -20.56 16.91
CA CYS A 143 12.17 -20.72 16.79
C CYS A 143 12.58 -21.84 15.81
N TRP A 144 11.63 -22.63 15.30
CA TRP A 144 11.95 -23.75 14.42
C TRP A 144 12.25 -23.27 13.00
N TYR A 145 13.29 -23.85 12.39
CA TYR A 145 13.69 -23.55 11.02
C TYR A 145 12.54 -23.73 10.02
N LEU A 146 11.77 -24.82 10.13
CA LEU A 146 10.63 -25.11 9.27
C LEU A 146 9.52 -24.06 9.37
N TYR A 147 9.29 -23.51 10.56
CA TYR A 147 8.31 -22.43 10.75
C TYR A 147 8.80 -21.15 10.07
N GLY A 148 10.09 -20.80 10.21
CA GLY A 148 10.68 -19.65 9.52
C GLY A 148 10.58 -19.75 8.00
N VAL A 149 10.82 -20.94 7.44
CA VAL A 149 10.67 -21.20 6.00
C VAL A 149 9.20 -21.05 5.57
N ALA A 150 8.26 -21.69 6.27
CA ALA A 150 6.84 -21.60 5.94
C ALA A 150 6.31 -20.16 6.05
N ALA A 151 6.69 -19.44 7.11
CA ALA A 151 6.33 -18.04 7.30
C ALA A 151 6.86 -17.17 6.17
N LYS A 152 8.12 -17.36 5.73
CA LYS A 152 8.70 -16.66 4.57
C LYS A 152 7.88 -16.89 3.31
N TYR A 153 7.52 -18.13 2.98
CA TYR A 153 6.74 -18.42 1.77
C TYR A 153 5.30 -17.90 1.86
N LEU A 154 4.67 -17.96 3.03
CA LEU A 154 3.33 -17.37 3.24
C LEU A 154 3.35 -15.85 3.08
N ASP A 155 4.37 -15.18 3.62
CA ASP A 155 4.57 -13.73 3.48
C ASP A 155 4.74 -13.34 2.00
N ILE A 156 5.61 -14.04 1.27
CA ILE A 156 5.80 -13.82 -0.19
C ILE A 156 4.51 -14.06 -0.97
N LEU A 157 3.77 -15.13 -0.65
CA LEU A 157 2.53 -15.47 -1.36
C LEU A 157 1.42 -14.46 -1.06
N LEU A 158 1.29 -14.01 0.19
CA LEU A 158 0.33 -12.98 0.58
C LEU A 158 0.64 -11.64 -0.09
N GLU A 159 1.92 -11.28 -0.17
CA GLU A 159 2.37 -10.09 -0.90
C GLU A 159 2.03 -10.19 -2.39
N GLU A 160 2.43 -11.27 -3.06
CA GLU A 160 2.15 -11.46 -4.50
C GLU A 160 0.64 -11.48 -4.80
N LEU A 161 -0.17 -12.09 -3.92
CA LEU A 161 -1.63 -12.03 -4.03
C LEU A 161 -2.16 -10.61 -3.88
N THR A 162 -1.67 -9.87 -2.88
CA THR A 162 -2.09 -8.48 -2.62
C THR A 162 -1.73 -7.58 -3.79
N ASP A 163 -0.49 -7.67 -4.29
CA ASP A 163 -0.03 -6.91 -5.45
C ASP A 163 -0.88 -7.22 -6.68
N ARG A 164 -1.14 -8.51 -6.95
CA ARG A 164 -1.97 -8.91 -8.09
C ARG A 164 -3.42 -8.43 -7.96
N ILE A 165 -3.97 -8.44 -6.75
CA ILE A 165 -5.33 -7.91 -6.51
C ILE A 165 -5.34 -6.39 -6.73
N SER A 166 -4.35 -5.66 -6.19
CA SER A 166 -4.23 -4.22 -6.37
C SER A 166 -4.08 -3.86 -7.84
N LEU A 167 -3.19 -4.51 -8.59
CA LEU A 167 -3.03 -4.27 -10.03
C LEU A 167 -4.34 -4.48 -10.80
N ARG A 168 -5.09 -5.55 -10.51
CA ARG A 168 -6.42 -5.78 -11.10
C ARG A 168 -7.43 -4.70 -10.73
N MET A 169 -7.40 -4.21 -9.50
CA MET A 169 -8.26 -3.10 -9.08
C MET A 169 -7.90 -1.82 -9.85
N LEU A 170 -6.61 -1.50 -10.00
CA LEU A 170 -6.16 -0.35 -10.79
C LEU A 170 -6.51 -0.51 -12.28
N ASP A 171 -6.38 -1.71 -12.86
CA ASP A 171 -6.81 -1.99 -14.24
C ASP A 171 -8.31 -1.77 -14.42
N ASN A 172 -9.12 -2.28 -13.49
CA ASN A 172 -10.58 -2.08 -13.52
C ASN A 172 -10.95 -0.59 -13.42
N VAL A 173 -10.26 0.16 -12.55
CA VAL A 173 -10.46 1.61 -12.43
C VAL A 173 -10.06 2.31 -13.74
N GLN A 174 -8.89 1.98 -14.30
CA GLN A 174 -8.42 2.55 -15.58
C GLN A 174 -9.41 2.25 -16.73
N GLN A 175 -10.00 1.06 -16.77
CA GLN A 175 -11.01 0.70 -17.76
C GLN A 175 -12.32 1.47 -17.55
N GLN A 176 -12.77 1.60 -16.30
CA GLN A 176 -13.93 2.45 -15.97
C GLN A 176 -13.67 3.91 -16.35
N LEU A 177 -12.44 4.42 -16.18
CA LEU A 177 -12.09 5.77 -16.62
C LEU A 177 -12.23 5.96 -18.13
N ARG A 178 -11.81 4.96 -18.92
CA ARG A 178 -11.93 4.99 -20.39
C ARG A 178 -13.36 4.89 -20.88
N ASP A 179 -14.22 4.21 -20.11
CA ASP A 179 -15.61 3.97 -20.48
C ASP A 179 -16.56 5.07 -19.95
N SER A 180 -16.11 5.95 -19.06
CA SER A 180 -16.96 6.94 -18.39
C SER A 180 -16.76 8.35 -18.96
N ASP A 181 -17.75 8.84 -19.71
CA ASP A 181 -17.75 10.20 -20.27
C ASP A 181 -17.82 11.33 -19.20
N ASP A 182 -18.23 11.05 -17.96
CA ASP A 182 -18.55 12.09 -16.93
C ASP A 182 -17.51 12.23 -15.79
N LEU A 183 -16.35 11.59 -15.90
CA LEU A 183 -15.33 11.67 -14.84
C LEU A 183 -14.48 12.95 -14.92
N SER A 184 -14.21 13.45 -16.12
CA SER A 184 -13.45 14.70 -16.31
C SER A 184 -14.18 15.90 -15.70
N SER A 185 -15.47 16.05 -16.01
CA SER A 185 -16.36 17.08 -15.45
C SER A 185 -16.36 17.03 -13.91
N SER A 186 -16.51 15.83 -13.34
CA SER A 186 -16.51 15.59 -11.90
C SER A 186 -15.19 15.96 -11.22
N VAL A 187 -14.04 15.70 -11.86
CA VAL A 187 -12.72 16.07 -11.31
C VAL A 187 -12.51 17.59 -11.36
N ILE A 188 -12.89 18.23 -12.46
CA ILE A 188 -12.83 19.69 -12.60
C ILE A 188 -13.69 20.35 -11.51
N GLU A 189 -14.94 19.93 -11.35
CA GLU A 189 -15.87 20.51 -10.38
C GLU A 189 -15.50 20.21 -8.92
N ARG A 190 -15.06 18.98 -8.60
CA ARG A 190 -14.85 18.54 -7.20
C ARG A 190 -13.43 18.72 -6.69
N VAL A 191 -12.43 18.76 -7.58
CA VAL A 191 -11.01 18.78 -7.19
C VAL A 191 -10.33 20.08 -7.60
N VAL A 192 -10.56 20.54 -8.84
CA VAL A 192 -9.86 21.71 -9.38
C VAL A 192 -10.53 23.01 -8.94
N GLU A 193 -11.86 23.11 -9.07
CA GLU A 193 -12.59 24.33 -8.73
C GLU A 193 -12.39 24.81 -7.28
N PRO A 194 -12.49 23.93 -6.25
CA PRO A 194 -12.24 24.34 -4.87
C PRO A 194 -10.83 24.89 -4.63
N ARG A 195 -9.87 24.58 -5.51
CA ARG A 195 -8.47 24.97 -5.42
C ARG A 195 -8.08 26.03 -6.44
N LYS A 196 -9.00 26.49 -7.28
CA LYS A 196 -8.76 27.44 -8.37
C LYS A 196 -8.03 28.70 -7.89
N GLN A 197 -8.52 29.32 -6.81
CA GLN A 197 -7.91 30.54 -6.27
C GLN A 197 -6.47 30.33 -5.79
N ALA A 198 -6.18 29.20 -5.14
CA ALA A 198 -4.83 28.87 -4.69
C ALA A 198 -3.88 28.63 -5.87
N LEU A 199 -4.36 27.96 -6.93
CA LEU A 199 -3.58 27.73 -8.15
C LEU A 199 -3.28 29.04 -8.89
N ILE A 200 -4.27 29.94 -9.01
CA ILE A 200 -4.08 31.26 -9.64
C ILE A 200 -3.05 32.08 -8.86
N GLN A 201 -3.11 32.08 -7.53
CA GLN A 201 -2.14 32.80 -6.70
C GLN A 201 -0.71 32.26 -6.87
N GLU A 202 -0.54 30.94 -6.88
CA GLU A 202 0.77 30.30 -7.09
C GLU A 202 1.33 30.62 -8.48
N ILE A 203 0.49 30.58 -9.53
CA ILE A 203 0.88 30.94 -10.90
C ILE A 203 1.30 32.40 -10.98
N SER A 204 0.52 33.31 -10.40
CA SER A 204 0.84 34.75 -10.36
C SER A 204 2.16 35.02 -9.64
N LEU A 205 2.41 34.36 -8.50
CA LEU A 205 3.65 34.50 -7.74
C LEU A 205 4.87 33.96 -8.51
N ARG A 206 4.72 32.80 -9.16
CA ARG A 206 5.77 32.23 -10.02
C ARG A 206 6.06 33.11 -11.24
N LEU A 207 5.04 33.69 -11.85
CA LEU A 207 5.22 34.59 -12.98
C LEU A 207 5.88 35.92 -12.57
N GLU A 208 5.54 36.46 -11.40
CA GLU A 208 6.19 37.66 -10.86
C GLU A 208 7.69 37.42 -10.61
N THR A 209 8.03 36.29 -10.01
CA THR A 209 9.43 35.90 -9.76
C THR A 209 10.20 35.65 -11.05
N MET A 210 9.62 34.90 -12.00
CA MET A 210 10.23 34.68 -13.32
C MET A 210 10.40 35.97 -14.13
N ALA A 211 9.42 36.89 -14.07
CA ALA A 211 9.51 38.17 -14.77
C ALA A 211 10.65 39.04 -14.20
N GLY A 212 10.86 39.00 -12.89
CA GLY A 212 11.99 39.66 -12.23
C GLY A 212 13.35 39.09 -12.67
N ASP A 213 13.46 37.76 -12.78
CA ASP A 213 14.70 37.11 -13.19
C ASP A 213 15.03 37.37 -14.67
N ILE A 214 14.05 37.23 -15.57
CA ILE A 214 14.19 37.52 -17.00
C ILE A 214 14.56 38.99 -17.22
N TYR A 215 13.99 39.92 -16.44
CA TYR A 215 14.37 41.33 -16.50
C TYR A 215 15.87 41.53 -16.27
N THR A 216 16.44 40.94 -15.22
CA THR A 216 17.87 41.14 -14.92
C THR A 216 18.81 40.50 -15.93
N GLN A 217 18.45 39.37 -16.53
CA GLN A 217 19.31 38.66 -17.48
C GLN A 217 19.21 39.18 -18.92
N ASN A 218 18.03 39.61 -19.37
CA ASN A 218 17.77 39.86 -20.80
C ASN A 218 17.48 41.33 -21.15
N ARG A 219 17.62 42.27 -20.20
CA ARG A 219 17.34 43.70 -20.42
C ARG A 219 18.08 44.28 -21.63
N ASP A 220 19.40 44.08 -21.69
CA ASP A 220 20.24 44.67 -22.73
C ASP A 220 19.91 44.11 -24.12
N ASP A 221 19.58 42.82 -24.21
CA ASP A 221 19.19 42.18 -25.47
C ASP A 221 17.83 42.67 -25.95
N THR A 222 16.88 42.86 -25.03
CA THR A 222 15.54 43.36 -25.33
C THR A 222 15.59 44.80 -25.82
N LEU A 223 16.34 45.67 -25.14
CA LEU A 223 16.54 47.06 -25.56
C LEU A 223 17.24 47.15 -26.92
N ARG A 224 18.22 46.26 -27.19
CA ARG A 224 18.88 46.19 -28.50
C ARG A 224 17.92 45.75 -29.59
N TYR A 225 17.05 44.78 -29.32
CA TYR A 225 16.01 44.34 -30.25
C TYR A 225 15.02 45.48 -30.56
N VAL A 226 14.53 46.21 -29.55
CA VAL A 226 13.61 47.35 -29.72
C VAL A 226 14.26 48.46 -30.54
N ARG A 227 15.52 48.80 -30.26
CA ARG A 227 16.28 49.79 -31.08
C ARG A 227 16.38 49.36 -32.53
N GLY A 228 16.70 48.08 -32.78
CA GLY A 228 16.75 47.50 -34.11
C GLY A 228 15.39 47.56 -34.81
N LEU A 229 14.31 47.20 -34.12
CA LEU A 229 12.95 47.25 -34.65
C LEU A 229 12.55 48.67 -35.04
N VAL A 230 12.76 49.65 -34.15
CA VAL A 230 12.43 51.07 -34.39
C VAL A 230 13.24 51.62 -35.57
N SER A 231 14.55 51.37 -35.61
CA SER A 231 15.41 51.80 -36.73
C SER A 231 14.95 51.22 -38.08
N ARG A 232 14.56 49.95 -38.10
CA ARG A 232 14.06 49.28 -39.32
C ARG A 232 12.71 49.83 -39.76
N THR A 233 11.75 49.97 -38.85
CA THR A 233 10.43 50.52 -39.14
C THR A 233 10.52 51.97 -39.62
N LEU A 234 11.42 52.76 -39.05
CA LEU A 234 11.66 54.15 -39.46
C LEU A 234 12.38 54.25 -40.81
N ALA A 235 13.32 53.35 -41.10
CA ALA A 235 13.99 53.28 -42.41
C ALA A 235 13.04 52.86 -43.55
N GLU A 236 12.07 52.00 -43.24
CA GLU A 236 11.05 51.52 -44.17
C GLU A 236 9.85 52.49 -44.32
N SER A 237 9.73 53.52 -43.46
CA SER A 237 8.63 54.51 -43.52
C SER A 237 8.76 55.45 -44.74
N PRO A 238 7.74 55.52 -45.61
CA PRO A 238 7.74 56.40 -46.78
C PRO A 238 7.68 57.89 -46.40
N GLU A 239 7.12 58.24 -45.24
CA GLU A 239 7.13 59.62 -44.74
C GLU A 239 8.54 60.07 -44.36
N LEU A 240 9.28 59.24 -43.62
CA LEU A 240 10.67 59.55 -43.24
C LEU A 240 11.59 59.63 -44.45
N GLN A 241 11.40 58.76 -45.44
CA GLN A 241 12.14 58.82 -46.70
C GLN A 241 11.91 60.12 -47.47
N ARG A 242 10.67 60.66 -47.46
CA ARG A 242 10.37 61.97 -48.08
C ARG A 242 11.04 63.13 -47.33
N VAL A 243 11.02 63.09 -45.99
CA VAL A 243 11.67 64.11 -45.14
C VAL A 243 13.19 64.08 -45.32
N SER A 244 13.79 62.90 -45.50
CA SER A 244 15.24 62.75 -45.72
C SER A 244 15.74 63.43 -46.99
N ARG A 245 14.87 63.64 -48.01
CA ARG A 245 15.22 64.26 -49.30
C ARG A 245 15.28 65.80 -49.26
N LEU A 246 14.84 66.42 -48.17
CA LEU A 246 14.90 67.87 -47.98
C LEU A 246 16.32 68.33 -47.59
N PRO A 247 16.72 69.58 -47.88
CA PRO A 247 17.96 70.14 -47.34
C PRO A 247 17.91 70.11 -45.81
N MET A 248 18.95 69.54 -45.17
CA MET A 248 19.02 69.22 -43.72
C MET A 248 18.05 68.10 -43.25
N GLY A 249 17.33 67.44 -44.16
CA GLY A 249 16.38 66.38 -43.85
C GLY A 249 16.99 65.16 -43.16
N THR A 250 18.22 64.78 -43.54
CA THR A 250 18.93 63.64 -42.94
C THR A 250 19.33 63.86 -41.48
N GLN A 251 19.58 65.11 -41.07
CA GLN A 251 19.86 65.44 -39.67
C GLN A 251 18.57 65.41 -38.83
N LEU A 252 17.47 65.91 -39.40
CA LEU A 252 16.14 65.86 -38.78
C LEU A 252 15.65 64.41 -38.61
N THR A 253 15.78 63.56 -39.63
CA THR A 253 15.35 62.15 -39.54
C THR A 253 16.18 61.37 -38.52
N LYS A 254 17.50 61.59 -38.45
CA LYS A 254 18.35 60.96 -37.43
C LYS A 254 18.02 61.41 -36.01
N GLY A 255 17.73 62.69 -35.81
CA GLY A 255 17.29 63.21 -34.50
C GLY A 255 15.94 62.63 -34.07
N LEU A 256 15.00 62.49 -35.02
CA LEU A 256 13.70 61.87 -34.79
C LEU A 256 13.84 60.37 -34.48
N GLU A 257 14.69 59.67 -35.23
CA GLU A 257 14.96 58.25 -35.04
C GLU A 257 15.58 57.97 -33.68
N SER A 258 16.60 58.75 -33.26
CA SER A 258 17.17 58.64 -31.93
C SER A 258 16.13 58.90 -30.85
N SER A 259 15.33 59.96 -30.98
CA SER A 259 14.34 60.33 -29.97
C SER A 259 13.22 59.30 -29.84
N LEU A 260 12.75 58.75 -30.96
CA LEU A 260 11.73 57.70 -30.97
C LEU A 260 12.27 56.36 -30.47
N SER A 261 13.53 56.04 -30.79
CA SER A 261 14.20 54.85 -30.30
C SER A 261 14.41 54.92 -28.78
N ASP A 262 14.84 56.08 -28.27
CA ASP A 262 15.01 56.32 -26.84
C ASP A 262 13.66 56.32 -26.11
N LEU A 263 12.62 56.91 -26.68
CA LEU A 263 11.26 56.89 -26.11
C LEU A 263 10.68 55.47 -26.09
N ALA A 264 10.85 54.71 -27.17
CA ALA A 264 10.45 53.30 -27.22
C ALA A 264 11.22 52.45 -26.20
N CYS A 265 12.54 52.67 -26.07
CA CYS A 265 13.35 52.02 -25.05
C CYS A 265 12.86 52.36 -23.64
N HIS A 266 12.55 53.63 -23.38
CA HIS A 266 12.05 54.09 -22.08
C HIS A 266 10.69 53.47 -21.76
N LEU A 267 9.75 53.44 -22.71
CA LEU A 267 8.45 52.82 -22.52
C LEU A 267 8.54 51.31 -22.27
N VAL A 268 9.43 50.62 -22.99
CA VAL A 268 9.66 49.18 -22.78
C VAL A 268 10.35 48.94 -21.44
N ASP A 269 11.32 49.77 -21.05
CA ASP A 269 11.97 49.65 -19.74
C ASP A 269 10.98 49.89 -18.60
N GLU A 270 10.12 50.91 -18.70
CA GLU A 270 9.06 51.20 -17.73
C GLU A 270 8.03 50.06 -17.66
N ALA A 271 7.62 49.51 -18.80
CA ALA A 271 6.72 48.37 -18.87
C ALA A 271 7.34 47.09 -18.27
N LEU A 272 8.63 46.86 -18.52
CA LEU A 272 9.40 45.73 -17.96
C LEU A 272 9.59 45.87 -16.45
N VAL A 273 9.87 47.07 -15.95
CA VAL A 273 9.92 47.36 -14.51
C VAL A 273 8.54 47.19 -13.88
N GLY A 274 7.48 47.57 -14.59
CA GLY A 274 6.08 47.36 -14.22
C GLY A 274 5.66 45.88 -14.10
N LEU A 275 6.43 44.92 -14.63
CA LEU A 275 6.15 43.49 -14.45
C LEU A 275 6.30 43.02 -13.00
N ARG A 276 6.96 43.79 -12.15
CA ARG A 276 7.05 43.54 -10.70
C ARG A 276 5.96 44.27 -9.89
N SER A 277 5.04 44.94 -10.58
CA SER A 277 4.01 45.75 -9.93
C SER A 277 2.78 44.92 -9.58
N LYS A 278 2.01 45.40 -8.60
CA LYS A 278 0.77 44.74 -8.18
C LYS A 278 -0.28 44.73 -9.29
N GLU A 279 -0.22 45.71 -10.19
CA GLU A 279 -1.08 45.83 -11.35
C GLU A 279 -0.83 44.69 -12.35
N PHE A 280 0.42 44.31 -12.60
CA PHE A 280 0.75 43.16 -13.42
C PHE A 280 0.26 41.85 -12.80
N SER A 281 0.46 41.66 -11.50
CA SER A 281 -0.05 40.48 -10.78
C SER A 281 -1.58 40.38 -10.85
N ALA A 282 -2.29 41.50 -10.75
CA ALA A 282 -3.75 41.53 -10.95
C ALA A 282 -4.15 41.16 -12.39
N LEU A 283 -3.44 41.68 -13.40
CA LEU A 283 -3.67 41.34 -14.81
C LEU A 283 -3.44 39.84 -15.08
N VAL A 284 -2.33 39.29 -14.59
CA VAL A 284 -2.02 37.85 -14.68
C VAL A 284 -3.07 37.02 -13.96
N GLY A 285 -3.51 37.45 -12.77
CA GLY A 285 -4.58 36.79 -12.03
C GLY A 285 -5.89 36.71 -12.83
N HIS A 286 -6.30 37.81 -13.46
CA HIS A 286 -7.50 37.85 -14.30
C HIS A 286 -7.36 37.00 -15.57
N LEU A 287 -6.18 37.00 -16.20
CA LEU A 287 -5.84 36.15 -17.34
C LEU A 287 -5.87 34.66 -16.97
N ALA A 288 -5.28 34.31 -15.83
CA ALA A 288 -5.27 32.96 -15.30
C ALA A 288 -6.69 32.51 -14.93
N GLU A 289 -7.48 33.37 -14.29
CA GLU A 289 -8.89 33.11 -13.97
C GLU A 289 -9.71 32.85 -15.23
N SER A 290 -9.59 33.73 -16.23
CA SER A 290 -10.27 33.58 -17.52
C SER A 290 -9.84 32.32 -18.26
N GLY A 291 -8.55 31.96 -18.18
CA GLY A 291 -8.00 30.73 -18.73
C GLY A 291 -8.54 29.48 -18.04
N PHE A 292 -8.62 29.49 -16.70
CA PHE A 292 -9.25 28.42 -15.92
C PHE A 292 -10.74 28.28 -16.25
N ASP A 293 -11.48 29.38 -16.38
CA ASP A 293 -12.90 29.36 -16.74
C ASP A 293 -13.13 28.86 -18.17
N ALA A 294 -12.22 29.15 -19.09
CA ALA A 294 -12.27 28.63 -20.46
C ALA A 294 -11.95 27.14 -20.50
N TRP A 295 -11.01 26.68 -19.68
CA TRP A 295 -10.64 25.27 -19.55
C TRP A 295 -11.72 24.45 -18.82
N ALA A 296 -12.34 25.00 -17.79
CA ALA A 296 -13.41 24.35 -17.03
C ALA A 296 -14.71 24.23 -17.81
N ARG A 297 -14.93 25.05 -18.84
CA ARG A 297 -16.01 24.84 -19.81
C ARG A 297 -15.69 23.57 -20.59
N THR A 298 -16.58 22.60 -20.47
CA THR A 298 -16.49 21.25 -21.01
C THR A 298 -16.33 21.25 -22.54
N ASP A 299 -15.10 21.39 -23.01
CA ASP A 299 -14.70 21.12 -24.40
C ASP A 299 -14.22 19.66 -24.47
N PRO A 300 -14.70 18.84 -25.41
CA PRO A 300 -14.26 17.45 -25.58
C PRO A 300 -12.73 17.28 -25.61
N ARG A 301 -11.97 18.29 -26.06
CA ARG A 301 -10.50 18.26 -26.01
C ARG A 301 -9.95 18.28 -24.59
N THR A 302 -10.54 19.07 -23.69
CA THR A 302 -10.11 19.17 -22.29
C THR A 302 -10.42 17.89 -21.53
N GLU A 303 -11.57 17.26 -21.84
CA GLU A 303 -11.95 16.00 -21.23
C GLU A 303 -10.96 14.89 -21.55
N GLN A 304 -10.60 14.75 -22.83
CA GLN A 304 -9.64 13.75 -23.27
C GLN A 304 -8.26 13.92 -22.62
N ILE A 305 -7.78 15.16 -22.46
CA ILE A 305 -6.50 15.42 -21.79
C ILE A 305 -6.57 15.04 -20.31
N THR A 306 -7.66 15.39 -19.63
CA THR A 306 -7.83 15.09 -18.20
C THR A 306 -7.91 13.59 -17.96
N GLU A 307 -8.68 12.87 -18.79
CA GLU A 307 -8.74 11.40 -18.77
C GLU A 307 -7.36 10.78 -18.98
N GLN A 308 -6.61 11.26 -19.97
CA GLN A 308 -5.29 10.72 -20.29
C GLN A 308 -4.29 10.94 -19.14
N VAL A 309 -4.30 12.10 -18.49
CA VAL A 309 -3.47 12.36 -17.31
C VAL A 309 -3.83 11.42 -16.16
N LEU A 310 -5.11 11.14 -15.93
CA LEU A 310 -5.55 10.20 -14.89
C LEU A 310 -5.11 8.76 -15.21
N ILE A 311 -5.21 8.35 -16.47
CA ILE A 311 -4.74 7.06 -16.96
C ILE A 311 -3.22 6.93 -16.76
N ASP A 312 -2.45 7.94 -17.12
CA ASP A 312 -0.99 7.95 -16.96
C ASP A 312 -0.59 7.91 -15.47
N MET A 313 -1.31 8.63 -14.61
CA MET A 313 -1.09 8.59 -13.15
C MET A 313 -1.39 7.20 -12.57
N LEU A 314 -2.43 6.53 -13.04
CA LEU A 314 -2.72 5.14 -12.66
C LEU A 314 -1.61 4.19 -13.13
N GLU A 315 -1.07 4.40 -14.34
CA GLU A 315 0.02 3.59 -14.87
C GLU A 315 1.30 3.73 -14.02
N LEU A 316 1.67 4.96 -13.65
CA LEU A 316 2.77 5.23 -12.73
C LEU A 316 2.58 4.57 -11.35
N LEU A 317 1.34 4.52 -10.85
CA LEU A 317 1.03 3.82 -9.60
C LEU A 317 1.19 2.30 -9.74
N LYS A 318 0.75 1.71 -10.86
CA LYS A 318 0.93 0.28 -11.13
C LYS A 318 2.41 -0.11 -11.19
N GLU A 319 3.23 0.68 -11.87
CA GLU A 319 4.68 0.46 -11.94
C GLU A 319 5.32 0.42 -10.56
N ARG A 320 4.87 1.28 -9.64
CA ARG A 320 5.38 1.31 -8.27
C ARG A 320 4.95 0.10 -7.43
N ILE A 321 3.72 -0.38 -7.61
CA ILE A 321 3.18 -1.56 -6.92
C ILE A 321 3.84 -2.85 -7.45
N ALA A 322 4.22 -2.89 -8.72
CA ALA A 322 4.90 -4.04 -9.31
C ALA A 322 6.32 -4.29 -8.74
N VAL A 323 6.87 -3.36 -7.95
CA VAL A 323 8.18 -3.50 -7.30
C VAL A 323 8.05 -4.40 -6.07
N LYS A 324 8.49 -5.66 -6.21
CA LYS A 324 8.44 -6.71 -5.18
C LYS A 324 9.26 -6.33 -3.94
N SER A 325 8.59 -6.07 -2.82
CA SER A 325 9.23 -5.64 -1.57
C SER A 325 9.90 -6.80 -0.83
N TRP A 326 9.38 -8.02 -0.95
CA TRP A 326 9.99 -9.23 -0.36
C TRP A 326 11.40 -9.52 -0.89
N GLN A 327 11.73 -9.12 -2.12
CA GLN A 327 13.09 -9.30 -2.66
C GLN A 327 14.11 -8.53 -1.80
N LYS A 328 13.80 -7.30 -1.39
CA LYS A 328 14.67 -6.51 -0.51
C LYS A 328 14.71 -6.99 0.94
N LYS A 329 13.68 -7.70 1.39
CA LYS A 329 13.54 -8.18 2.78
C LYS A 329 14.29 -9.51 3.01
N TYR A 330 14.45 -10.31 1.97
CA TYR A 330 15.01 -11.66 2.04
C TYR A 330 16.23 -11.90 1.13
N GLU A 331 16.71 -10.87 0.42
CA GLU A 331 18.13 -10.72 0.03
C GLU A 331 19.00 -10.51 1.27
#